data_AF-A0A925C8H3-F1
#
_entry.id   AF-A0A925C8H3-F1
#
_cell.length_a   1.000
_cell.length_b   1.000
_cell.length_c   1.000
_cell.angle_alpha   90.00
_cell.angle_beta   90.00
_cell.angle_gamma   90.00
#
_symmetry.space_group_name_H-M   'P 1'
#
loop_
_entity.id
_entity.type
_entity.pdbx_description
1 polymer ?
#
loop_
_entity_poly.entity_id
_entity_poly.type
_entity_poly.pdbx_seq_one_letter_code
_entity_poly.pdbx_strand_id
1 'polypeptide(L)'
;AEAYLKSSGMGDTAVFGPELEFFVFDDVRYDVKMHGSFYAVDSAETPNNTGTVMEGGNMGHRPGVKGGYFPVPPVDSMNDLRAEMCTVLTEMGLTMEIHHHEVAPAQNELGFRFDTLVSTGDNVQKYKYGLHNVAAQWGKTLTFMPKPIYGDNGSGMHVHQSIWKDGNPTFAGNKYADLSETALQYIAGILKHAKALNAFTNPTTNSYKRLVPGYEAPVLLAYSARNRSASCRIPHVSSPKAKRFEVRFPDPAANPYLAFTAMLMAGLDGIANKLNPGEAMDKNLYDLPPAELANIPTVAGSLREALDSLDKDRGFLKAGGVMSDDMIDAYIELKMGENMRYEMAPHPIEYEMYYSV
;
A
#
# COMPACT_ATOMS: atom_id res chain seq x y z
N ALA A 1 9.87 -14.65 -11.32
CA ALA A 1 9.58 -13.33 -11.91
C ALA A 1 10.83 -12.71 -12.57
N GLU A 2 11.89 -12.40 -11.82
CA GLU A 2 13.09 -11.75 -12.39
C GLU A 2 13.81 -12.61 -13.46
N ALA A 3 13.89 -13.93 -13.24
CA ALA A 3 14.40 -14.85 -14.25
C ALA A 3 13.54 -14.84 -15.53
N TYR A 4 12.21 -14.73 -15.37
CA TYR A 4 11.30 -14.64 -16.50
C TYR A 4 11.49 -13.33 -17.29
N LEU A 5 11.60 -12.18 -16.60
CA LEU A 5 11.94 -10.89 -17.22
C LEU A 5 13.18 -10.98 -18.11
N LYS A 6 14.26 -11.60 -17.59
CA LYS A 6 15.50 -11.82 -18.34
C LYS A 6 15.25 -12.70 -19.57
N SER A 7 14.59 -13.84 -19.38
CA SER A 7 14.33 -14.81 -20.45
C SER A 7 13.37 -14.30 -21.54
N SER A 8 12.48 -13.37 -21.22
CA SER A 8 11.55 -12.77 -22.18
C SER A 8 12.19 -11.68 -23.04
N GLY A 9 13.39 -11.20 -22.67
CA GLY A 9 14.11 -10.16 -23.38
C GLY A 9 13.57 -8.73 -23.20
N MET A 10 12.54 -8.55 -22.36
CA MET A 10 11.92 -7.24 -22.09
C MET A 10 12.78 -6.34 -21.20
N GLY A 11 13.68 -6.94 -20.41
CA GLY A 11 14.66 -6.25 -19.58
C GLY A 11 15.55 -7.25 -18.86
N ASP A 12 16.51 -6.78 -18.07
CA ASP A 12 17.36 -7.63 -17.24
C ASP A 12 17.18 -7.41 -15.73
N THR A 13 16.65 -6.25 -15.34
CA THR A 13 16.53 -5.84 -13.94
C THR A 13 15.20 -5.15 -13.73
N ALA A 14 14.43 -5.61 -12.75
CA ALA A 14 13.25 -4.90 -12.26
C ALA A 14 13.55 -4.32 -10.88
N VAL A 15 13.32 -3.01 -10.74
CA VAL A 15 13.61 -2.26 -9.53
C VAL A 15 12.29 -1.88 -8.86
N PHE A 16 12.24 -2.11 -7.54
CA PHE A 16 11.09 -1.86 -6.68
C PHE A 16 11.51 -0.97 -5.50
N GLY A 17 10.78 0.13 -5.30
CA GLY A 17 10.93 1.02 -4.15
C GLY A 17 9.58 1.21 -3.46
N PRO A 18 9.29 0.51 -2.36
CA PRO A 18 8.03 0.64 -1.64
C PRO A 18 8.15 1.68 -0.52
N GLU A 19 7.16 2.55 -0.40
CA GLU A 19 6.98 3.47 0.74
C GLU A 19 5.92 2.85 1.65
N LEU A 20 6.32 2.42 2.86
CA LEU A 20 5.43 1.74 3.81
C LEU A 20 5.08 2.68 4.96
N GLU A 21 3.83 3.11 4.97
CA GLU A 21 3.25 3.87 6.08
C GLU A 21 2.93 2.93 7.26
N PHE A 22 2.93 3.45 8.48
CA PHE A 22 2.62 2.70 9.69
C PHE A 22 2.09 3.59 10.80
N PHE A 23 1.50 2.98 11.83
CA PHE A 23 1.06 3.66 13.04
C PHE A 23 1.85 3.22 14.26
N VAL A 24 2.08 4.14 15.20
CA VAL A 24 2.67 3.84 16.51
C VAL A 24 1.69 4.24 17.61
N PHE A 25 1.24 3.26 18.40
CA PHE A 25 0.29 3.43 19.48
C PHE A 25 0.97 3.23 20.84
N ASP A 26 0.36 3.82 21.88
CA ASP A 26 0.75 3.63 23.28
C ASP A 26 0.00 2.44 23.92
N ASP A 27 -1.25 2.20 23.50
CA ASP A 27 -2.08 1.07 23.97
C ASP A 27 -2.88 0.46 22.81
N VAL A 28 -3.00 -0.87 22.80
CA VAL A 28 -3.88 -1.60 21.87
C VAL A 28 -4.51 -2.77 22.63
N ARG A 29 -5.85 -2.79 22.69
CA ARG A 29 -6.64 -3.84 23.35
C ARG A 29 -7.71 -4.35 22.40
N TYR A 30 -7.91 -5.65 22.34
CA TYR A 30 -8.98 -6.26 21.56
C TYR A 30 -9.41 -7.60 22.15
N ASP A 31 -10.62 -8.02 21.83
CA ASP A 31 -11.18 -9.32 22.22
C ASP A 31 -12.23 -9.75 21.19
N VAL A 32 -12.32 -11.05 20.92
CA VAL A 32 -13.26 -11.63 19.95
C VAL A 32 -13.84 -12.91 20.54
N LYS A 33 -14.96 -12.78 21.26
CA LYS A 33 -15.67 -13.85 21.98
C LYS A 33 -17.09 -14.03 21.45
N MET A 34 -17.71 -15.17 21.79
CA MET A 34 -19.09 -15.48 21.41
C MET A 34 -20.12 -14.42 21.88
N HIS A 35 -19.87 -13.76 23.00
CA HIS A 35 -20.79 -12.80 23.63
C HIS A 35 -20.24 -11.37 23.66
N GLY A 36 -19.18 -11.08 22.89
CA GLY A 36 -18.61 -9.74 22.85
C GLY A 36 -17.38 -9.65 21.95
N SER A 37 -17.27 -8.55 21.21
CA SER A 37 -16.11 -8.23 20.39
C SER A 37 -15.81 -6.74 20.50
N PHE A 38 -14.56 -6.38 20.69
CA PHE A 38 -14.13 -4.98 20.71
C PHE A 38 -12.68 -4.83 20.25
N TYR A 39 -12.33 -3.61 19.86
CA TYR A 39 -10.95 -3.16 19.79
C TYR A 39 -10.88 -1.71 20.29
N ALA A 40 -9.74 -1.34 20.83
CA ALA A 40 -9.42 0.02 21.27
C ALA A 40 -7.94 0.25 21.02
N VAL A 41 -7.61 1.40 20.44
CA VAL A 41 -6.24 1.87 20.26
C VAL A 41 -6.12 3.23 20.90
N ASP A 42 -4.96 3.53 21.47
CA ASP A 42 -4.68 4.82 22.06
C ASP A 42 -3.28 5.32 21.72
N SER A 43 -3.15 6.63 21.61
CA SER A 43 -1.86 7.31 21.49
C SER A 43 -1.97 8.72 22.05
N ALA A 44 -0.86 9.20 22.61
CA ALA A 44 -0.70 10.54 23.12
C ALA A 44 -1.04 11.63 22.07
N GLU A 45 -0.88 11.33 20.78
CA GLU A 45 -1.20 12.25 19.68
C GLU A 45 -2.67 12.23 19.26
N THR A 46 -3.46 11.23 19.69
CA THR A 46 -4.84 11.10 19.20
C THR A 46 -5.71 12.29 19.65
N PRO A 47 -6.57 12.84 18.75
CA PRO A 47 -7.43 13.98 19.07
C PRO A 47 -8.41 13.71 20.24
N ASN A 48 -8.72 12.44 20.50
CA ASN A 48 -9.61 12.01 21.56
C ASN A 48 -9.04 12.24 22.96
N ASN A 49 -7.73 12.50 23.08
CA ASN A 49 -7.03 12.69 24.35
C ASN A 49 -6.87 14.15 24.80
N THR A 50 -7.50 15.10 24.12
CA THR A 50 -7.40 16.54 24.44
C THR A 50 -7.90 16.88 25.85
N GLY A 51 -8.91 16.16 26.36
CA GLY A 51 -9.44 16.33 27.71
C GLY A 51 -8.97 15.29 28.74
N THR A 52 -8.13 14.32 28.34
CA THR A 52 -7.72 13.22 29.22
C THR A 52 -6.77 13.71 30.31
N VAL A 53 -7.00 13.27 31.55
CA VAL A 53 -6.04 13.45 32.66
C VAL A 53 -4.96 12.41 32.52
N MET A 54 -3.72 12.86 32.30
CA MET A 54 -2.55 12.00 32.09
C MET A 54 -1.58 12.10 33.27
N GLU A 55 -0.92 11.00 33.60
CA GLU A 55 0.20 11.02 34.53
C GLU A 55 1.31 11.91 33.96
N GLY A 56 1.81 12.86 34.76
CA GLY A 56 2.74 13.90 34.29
C GLY A 56 2.09 15.12 33.63
N GLY A 57 0.76 15.13 33.45
CA GLY A 57 -0.01 16.25 32.92
C GLY A 57 -0.31 16.15 31.42
N ASN A 58 -1.35 16.87 30.97
CA ASN A 58 -1.72 16.91 29.55
C ASN A 58 -1.07 18.11 28.86
N MET A 59 -0.06 17.86 28.03
CA MET A 59 0.77 18.90 27.38
C MET A 59 0.07 19.61 26.20
N GLY A 60 -1.10 19.12 25.76
CA GLY A 60 -1.97 19.81 24.79
C GLY A 60 -1.56 19.71 23.31
N HIS A 61 -0.27 19.74 22.97
CA HIS A 61 0.22 19.80 21.59
C HIS A 61 -0.07 18.51 20.80
N ARG A 62 -1.11 18.51 19.96
CA ARG A 62 -1.54 17.34 19.17
C ARG A 62 -1.96 17.73 17.76
N PRO A 63 -1.70 16.87 16.76
CA PRO A 63 -2.29 17.03 15.45
C PRO A 63 -3.81 16.80 15.52
N GLY A 64 -4.57 17.54 14.73
CA GLY A 64 -5.99 17.25 14.50
C GLY A 64 -6.17 16.02 13.59
N VAL A 65 -7.43 15.61 13.37
CA VAL A 65 -7.78 14.63 12.33
C VAL A 65 -7.23 15.09 10.98
N LYS A 66 -6.50 14.23 10.28
CA LYS A 66 -5.74 14.56 9.05
C LYS A 66 -4.72 15.71 9.19
N GLY A 67 -4.31 16.03 10.42
CA GLY A 67 -3.43 17.17 10.74
C GLY A 67 -1.98 16.80 11.04
N GLY A 68 -1.58 15.55 10.83
CA GLY A 68 -0.25 15.04 11.14
C GLY A 68 0.82 15.34 10.09
N TYR A 69 0.47 15.89 8.93
CA TYR A 69 1.42 16.02 7.83
C TYR A 69 2.42 17.18 8.06
N PHE A 70 3.64 16.84 8.48
CA PHE A 70 4.77 17.75 8.74
C PHE A 70 4.58 18.90 9.78
N PRO A 71 3.85 18.75 10.90
CA PRO A 71 4.03 19.66 12.01
C PRO A 71 5.42 19.43 12.63
N VAL A 72 5.97 20.47 13.24
CA VAL A 72 7.23 20.36 13.99
C VAL A 72 6.96 19.95 15.45
N PRO A 73 7.95 19.40 16.17
CA PRO A 73 7.85 19.24 17.62
C PRO A 73 7.48 20.58 18.31
N PRO A 74 6.66 20.57 19.39
CA PRO A 74 6.21 19.39 20.13
C PRO A 74 4.90 18.75 19.61
N VAL A 75 4.35 19.19 18.47
CA VAL A 75 3.13 18.57 17.91
C VAL A 75 3.44 17.20 17.30
N ASP A 76 4.57 17.09 16.60
CA ASP A 76 5.16 15.80 16.21
C ASP A 76 5.93 15.20 17.40
N SER A 77 5.31 14.23 18.08
CA SER A 77 5.88 13.61 19.28
C SER A 77 6.82 12.44 18.96
N MET A 78 6.90 12.03 17.69
CA MET A 78 7.61 10.83 17.25
C MET A 78 8.89 11.12 16.47
N ASN A 79 9.35 12.38 16.46
CA ASN A 79 10.54 12.78 15.71
C ASN A 79 11.79 11.97 16.08
N ASP A 80 12.10 11.89 17.38
CA ASP A 80 13.26 11.17 17.91
C ASP A 80 13.11 9.66 17.70
N LEU A 81 11.91 9.11 17.91
CA LEU A 81 11.62 7.69 17.65
C LEU A 81 11.89 7.33 16.18
N ARG A 82 11.43 8.14 15.23
CA ARG A 82 11.70 7.93 13.80
C ARG A 82 13.19 8.08 13.47
N ALA A 83 13.90 9.00 14.12
CA ALA A 83 15.34 9.17 13.92
C ALA A 83 16.11 7.92 14.41
N GLU A 84 15.76 7.36 15.56
CA GLU A 84 16.35 6.12 16.06
C GLU A 84 16.04 4.92 15.15
N MET A 85 14.79 4.81 14.69
CA MET A 85 14.39 3.81 13.70
C MET A 85 15.28 3.86 12.45
N CYS A 86 15.57 5.06 11.92
CA CYS A 86 16.48 5.23 10.79
C CYS A 86 17.92 4.77 11.10
N THR A 87 18.45 5.10 12.29
CA THR A 87 19.77 4.66 12.73
C THR A 87 19.85 3.13 12.79
N VAL A 88 18.92 2.49 13.50
CA VAL A 88 18.91 1.04 13.69
C VAL A 88 18.73 0.31 12.36
N LEU A 89 17.82 0.77 11.49
CA LEU A 89 17.64 0.16 10.17
C LEU A 89 18.88 0.32 9.27
N THR A 90 19.61 1.42 9.42
CA THR A 90 20.89 1.62 8.73
C THR A 90 21.94 0.60 9.20
N GLU A 91 22.01 0.34 10.51
CA GLU A 91 22.87 -0.71 11.08
C GLU A 91 22.46 -2.13 10.63
N MET A 92 21.16 -2.34 10.36
CA MET A 92 20.63 -3.57 9.76
C MET A 92 20.88 -3.69 8.24
N GLY A 93 21.54 -2.69 7.64
CA GLY A 93 21.97 -2.69 6.24
C GLY A 93 20.98 -2.08 5.26
N LEU A 94 19.94 -1.37 5.71
CA LEU A 94 19.09 -0.56 4.83
C LEU A 94 19.76 0.79 4.56
N THR A 95 19.56 1.35 3.38
CA THR A 95 19.95 2.74 3.09
C THR A 95 18.72 3.63 3.27
N MET A 96 18.61 4.26 4.44
CA MET A 96 17.49 5.16 4.77
C MET A 96 17.68 6.52 4.08
N GLU A 97 16.60 7.10 3.55
CA GLU A 97 16.64 8.34 2.76
C GLU A 97 15.82 9.48 3.39
N ILE A 98 14.64 9.17 3.93
CA ILE A 98 13.72 10.15 4.51
C ILE A 98 12.98 9.55 5.70
N HIS A 99 12.49 10.41 6.59
CA HIS A 99 11.50 10.05 7.60
C HIS A 99 10.58 11.24 7.88
N HIS A 100 9.29 10.98 8.09
CA HIS A 100 8.33 12.01 8.47
C HIS A 100 7.09 11.45 9.15
N HIS A 101 6.39 12.37 9.81
CA HIS A 101 5.03 12.14 10.26
C HIS A 101 4.09 12.16 9.05
N GLU A 102 3.12 11.25 9.04
CA GLU A 102 2.13 11.12 7.98
C GLU A 102 0.81 11.84 8.29
N VAL A 103 -0.17 11.76 7.40
CA VAL A 103 -1.39 12.59 7.49
C VAL A 103 -2.22 12.36 8.75
N ALA A 104 -2.45 11.10 9.16
CA ALA A 104 -3.21 10.81 10.38
C ALA A 104 -2.34 10.97 11.65
N PRO A 105 -2.91 11.38 12.80
CA PRO A 105 -2.24 11.31 14.09
C PRO A 105 -1.61 9.94 14.34
N ALA A 106 -0.40 9.90 14.92
CA ALA A 106 0.36 8.69 15.17
C ALA A 106 0.80 7.90 13.91
N GLN A 107 0.58 8.43 12.71
CA GLN A 107 0.99 7.82 11.45
C GLN A 107 2.39 8.31 11.06
N ASN A 108 3.20 7.42 10.49
CA ASN A 108 4.58 7.71 10.12
C ASN A 108 4.95 7.01 8.81
N GLU A 109 5.96 7.55 8.13
CA GLU A 109 6.61 6.93 6.97
C GLU A 109 8.13 7.15 7.04
N LEU A 110 8.88 6.08 6.79
CA LEU A 110 10.32 6.12 6.57
C LEU A 110 10.62 5.54 5.18
N GLY A 111 11.40 6.26 4.39
CA GLY A 111 11.82 5.82 3.05
C GLY A 111 13.17 5.15 3.09
N PHE A 112 13.28 3.98 2.45
CA PHE A 112 14.57 3.33 2.16
C PHE A 112 14.78 3.19 0.66
N ARG A 113 16.04 3.17 0.25
CA ARG A 113 16.43 3.09 -1.15
C ARG A 113 15.87 1.82 -1.81
N PHE A 114 15.36 1.99 -3.02
CA PHE A 114 14.91 0.89 -3.88
C PHE A 114 16.03 -0.13 -4.17
N ASP A 115 15.63 -1.35 -4.55
CA ASP A 115 16.52 -2.41 -5.00
C ASP A 115 15.80 -3.33 -6.03
N THR A 116 16.46 -4.40 -6.45
CA THR A 116 15.90 -5.52 -7.21
C THR A 116 14.73 -6.19 -6.47
N LEU A 117 13.85 -6.88 -7.18
CA LEU A 117 12.57 -7.38 -6.65
C LEU A 117 12.74 -8.21 -5.38
N VAL A 118 13.67 -9.18 -5.38
CA VAL A 118 13.90 -10.06 -4.23
C VAL A 118 14.56 -9.30 -3.09
N SER A 119 15.59 -8.51 -3.37
CA SER A 119 16.31 -7.72 -2.36
C SER A 119 15.38 -6.71 -1.67
N THR A 120 14.50 -6.05 -2.43
CA THR A 120 13.47 -5.19 -1.88
C THR A 120 12.48 -5.97 -1.02
N GLY A 121 12.09 -7.19 -1.41
CA GLY A 121 11.29 -8.07 -0.57
C GLY A 121 11.95 -8.34 0.80
N ASP A 122 13.25 -8.64 0.80
CA ASP A 122 14.03 -8.83 2.03
C ASP A 122 14.12 -7.54 2.86
N ASN A 123 14.34 -6.40 2.20
CA ASN A 123 14.42 -5.10 2.86
C ASN A 123 13.10 -4.71 3.52
N VAL A 124 11.94 -5.00 2.90
CA VAL A 124 10.63 -4.80 3.55
C VAL A 124 10.51 -5.65 4.82
N GLN A 125 10.98 -6.89 4.81
CA GLN A 125 10.91 -7.75 6.00
C GLN A 125 11.82 -7.23 7.12
N LYS A 126 13.05 -6.84 6.81
CA LYS A 126 13.98 -6.20 7.76
C LYS A 126 13.40 -4.89 8.30
N TYR A 127 12.84 -4.06 7.42
CA TYR A 127 12.19 -2.79 7.77
C TYR A 127 11.08 -3.01 8.80
N LYS A 128 10.09 -3.87 8.49
CA LYS A 128 8.98 -4.16 9.43
C LYS A 128 9.49 -4.69 10.76
N TYR A 129 10.43 -5.64 10.73
CA TYR A 129 11.00 -6.22 11.95
C TYR A 129 11.73 -5.17 12.79
N GLY A 130 12.63 -4.39 12.19
CA GLY A 130 13.38 -3.35 12.89
C GLY A 130 12.46 -2.31 13.53
N LEU A 131 11.47 -1.81 12.77
CA LEU A 131 10.52 -0.82 13.27
C LEU A 131 9.68 -1.34 14.44
N HIS A 132 9.17 -2.58 14.37
CA HIS A 132 8.44 -3.18 15.50
C HIS A 132 9.30 -3.26 16.76
N ASN A 133 10.57 -3.65 16.64
CA ASN A 133 11.45 -3.82 17.79
C ASN A 133 11.91 -2.49 18.39
N VAL A 134 12.20 -1.47 17.58
CA VAL A 134 12.51 -0.13 18.08
C VAL A 134 11.30 0.47 18.79
N ALA A 135 10.10 0.37 18.21
CA ALA A 135 8.87 0.81 18.88
C ALA A 135 8.67 0.12 20.23
N ALA A 136 8.89 -1.20 20.31
CA ALA A 136 8.78 -1.96 21.55
C ALA A 136 9.81 -1.52 22.61
N GLN A 137 11.04 -1.18 22.21
CA GLN A 137 12.07 -0.65 23.12
C GLN A 137 11.68 0.72 23.71
N TRP A 138 10.92 1.51 22.95
CA TRP A 138 10.35 2.77 23.40
C TRP A 138 9.06 2.62 24.22
N GLY A 139 8.66 1.39 24.55
CA GLY A 139 7.42 1.11 25.29
C GLY A 139 6.16 1.37 24.48
N LYS A 140 6.25 1.34 23.14
CA LYS A 140 5.14 1.56 22.21
C LYS A 140 4.84 0.30 21.41
N THR A 141 3.71 0.29 20.72
CA THR A 141 3.33 -0.79 19.80
C THR A 141 3.09 -0.23 18.40
N LEU A 142 3.74 -0.82 17.40
CA LEU A 142 3.64 -0.39 16.00
C LEU A 142 2.76 -1.35 15.21
N THR A 143 1.98 -0.82 14.26
CA THR A 143 1.22 -1.63 13.31
C THR A 143 1.33 -1.11 11.88
N PHE A 144 1.39 -2.05 10.95
CA PHE A 144 1.35 -1.85 9.50
C PHE A 144 -0.05 -2.13 8.92
N MET A 145 -1.06 -2.30 9.77
CA MET A 145 -2.42 -2.57 9.31
C MET A 145 -2.92 -1.46 8.37
N PRO A 146 -3.61 -1.80 7.27
CA PRO A 146 -4.07 -0.81 6.29
C PRO A 146 -5.01 0.25 6.87
N LYS A 147 -5.85 -0.12 7.84
CA LYS A 147 -6.82 0.78 8.45
C LYS A 147 -7.01 0.47 9.94
N PRO A 148 -6.15 0.99 10.82
CA PRO A 148 -6.30 0.79 12.27
C PRO A 148 -7.35 1.75 12.88
N ILE A 149 -7.59 2.91 12.27
CA ILE A 149 -8.51 3.94 12.75
C ILE A 149 -9.58 4.23 11.68
N TYR A 150 -10.85 4.24 12.09
CA TYR A 150 -11.96 4.70 11.26
C TYR A 150 -12.01 6.23 11.23
N GLY A 151 -12.28 6.84 10.07
CA GLY A 151 -12.46 8.29 9.93
C GLY A 151 -11.19 9.11 9.68
N ASP A 152 -10.00 8.49 9.66
CA ASP A 152 -8.73 9.15 9.31
C ASP A 152 -7.97 8.40 8.21
N ASN A 153 -6.79 8.85 7.77
CA ASN A 153 -5.96 8.17 6.77
C ASN A 153 -5.55 6.76 7.24
N GLY A 154 -5.21 5.89 6.29
CA GLY A 154 -4.78 4.51 6.55
C GLY A 154 -3.45 4.22 5.85
N SER A 155 -2.75 3.17 6.27
CA SER A 155 -1.40 2.85 5.82
C SER A 155 -1.36 2.23 4.42
N GLY A 156 -0.71 2.92 3.48
CA GLY A 156 -0.36 2.43 2.15
C GLY A 156 1.01 1.77 2.06
N MET A 157 1.20 1.00 0.98
CA MET A 157 2.49 0.60 0.47
C MET A 157 2.62 1.12 -0.96
N HIS A 158 3.10 2.35 -1.15
CA HIS A 158 3.21 2.92 -2.49
C HIS A 158 4.44 2.33 -3.19
N VAL A 159 4.22 1.59 -4.27
CA VAL A 159 5.30 0.80 -4.91
C VAL A 159 5.74 1.45 -6.20
N HIS A 160 6.91 2.08 -6.15
CA HIS A 160 7.61 2.61 -7.32
C HIS A 160 8.27 1.48 -8.11
N GLN A 161 8.08 1.45 -9.44
CA GLN A 161 8.58 0.39 -10.30
C GLN A 161 9.32 0.93 -11.54
N SER A 162 10.41 0.26 -11.92
CA SER A 162 11.08 0.48 -13.21
C SER A 162 11.75 -0.78 -13.74
N ILE A 163 11.78 -0.93 -15.07
CA ILE A 163 12.58 -1.96 -15.75
C ILE A 163 13.82 -1.33 -16.38
N TRP A 164 14.94 -2.02 -16.26
CA TRP A 164 16.21 -1.68 -16.87
C TRP A 164 16.68 -2.78 -17.81
N LYS A 165 17.49 -2.39 -18.79
CA LYS A 165 18.10 -3.28 -19.76
C LYS A 165 19.48 -2.76 -20.13
N ASP A 166 20.50 -3.61 -20.01
CA ASP A 166 21.90 -3.31 -20.30
C ASP A 166 22.37 -2.02 -19.61
N GLY A 167 21.93 -1.82 -18.35
CA GLY A 167 22.25 -0.64 -17.54
C GLY A 167 21.49 0.65 -17.91
N ASN A 168 20.53 0.59 -18.84
CA ASN A 168 19.73 1.74 -19.27
C ASN A 168 18.27 1.64 -18.82
N PRO A 169 17.63 2.76 -18.41
CA PRO A 169 16.23 2.76 -18.00
C PRO A 169 15.32 2.58 -19.22
N THR A 170 14.37 1.65 -19.15
CA THR A 170 13.44 1.39 -20.26
C THR A 170 12.18 2.25 -20.21
N PHE A 171 11.89 2.85 -19.04
CA PHE A 171 10.64 3.59 -18.81
C PHE A 171 10.71 5.08 -19.17
N ALA A 172 11.90 5.62 -19.38
CA ALA A 172 12.07 6.98 -19.89
C ALA A 172 11.80 7.03 -21.39
N GLY A 173 11.04 8.02 -21.84
CA GLY A 173 10.72 8.22 -23.25
C GLY A 173 10.17 9.61 -23.53
N ASN A 174 9.35 9.71 -24.58
CA ASN A 174 8.82 10.97 -25.11
C ASN A 174 7.28 10.96 -25.21
N LYS A 175 6.61 10.05 -24.52
CA LYS A 175 5.15 9.98 -24.44
C LYS A 175 4.65 10.82 -23.26
N TYR A 176 3.44 10.54 -22.80
CA TYR A 176 2.84 11.20 -21.65
C TYR A 176 3.78 11.20 -20.43
N ALA A 177 4.00 12.37 -19.82
CA ALA A 177 4.88 12.58 -18.67
C ALA A 177 6.32 12.03 -18.84
N ASP A 178 6.86 12.11 -20.07
CA ASP A 178 8.16 11.57 -20.49
C ASP A 178 8.33 10.06 -20.24
N LEU A 179 7.23 9.31 -20.26
CA LEU A 179 7.27 7.86 -20.26
C LEU A 179 7.58 7.31 -21.66
N SER A 180 8.13 6.10 -21.71
CA SER A 180 8.22 5.32 -22.94
C SER A 180 6.90 4.61 -23.24
N GLU A 181 6.75 4.13 -24.47
CA GLU A 181 5.65 3.24 -24.85
C GLU A 181 5.63 1.97 -23.98
N THR A 182 6.81 1.41 -23.69
CA THR A 182 6.96 0.24 -22.80
C THR A 182 6.43 0.50 -21.40
N ALA A 183 6.68 1.68 -20.83
CA ALA A 183 6.13 2.05 -19.52
C ALA A 183 4.60 2.17 -19.55
N LEU A 184 4.02 2.75 -20.61
CA LEU A 184 2.57 2.85 -20.77
C LEU A 184 1.91 1.46 -20.91
N GLN A 185 2.54 0.56 -21.67
CA GLN A 185 2.09 -0.83 -21.80
C GLN A 185 2.17 -1.58 -20.46
N TYR A 186 3.23 -1.35 -19.68
CA TYR A 186 3.35 -1.91 -18.34
C TYR A 186 2.22 -1.42 -17.43
N ILE A 187 1.96 -0.11 -17.41
CA ILE A 187 0.84 0.48 -16.65
C ILE A 187 -0.49 -0.12 -17.09
N ALA A 188 -0.70 -0.32 -18.40
CA ALA A 188 -1.92 -0.96 -18.91
C ALA A 188 -2.12 -2.38 -18.37
N GLY A 189 -1.05 -3.15 -18.24
CA GLY A 189 -1.06 -4.47 -17.60
C GLY A 189 -1.47 -4.40 -16.12
N ILE A 190 -0.90 -3.45 -15.37
CA ILE A 190 -1.30 -3.20 -13.97
C ILE A 190 -2.79 -2.87 -13.85
N LEU A 191 -3.29 -1.97 -14.70
CA LEU A 191 -4.70 -1.54 -14.67
C LEU A 191 -5.65 -2.68 -15.08
N LYS A 192 -5.32 -3.43 -16.14
CA LYS A 192 -6.11 -4.58 -16.62
C LYS A 192 -6.29 -5.64 -15.53
N HIS A 193 -5.21 -5.97 -14.82
CA HIS A 193 -5.17 -7.06 -13.85
C HIS A 193 -5.42 -6.59 -12.40
N ALA A 194 -5.79 -5.33 -12.18
CA ALA A 194 -5.78 -4.72 -10.84
C ALA A 194 -6.61 -5.47 -9.80
N LYS A 195 -7.80 -5.98 -10.17
CA LYS A 195 -8.65 -6.74 -9.23
C LYS A 195 -8.01 -8.07 -8.81
N ALA A 196 -7.36 -8.77 -9.74
CA ALA A 196 -6.58 -9.97 -9.42
C ALA A 196 -5.33 -9.63 -8.60
N LEU A 197 -4.66 -8.51 -8.91
CA LEU A 197 -3.53 -8.01 -8.13
C LEU A 197 -3.92 -7.73 -6.67
N ASN A 198 -5.11 -7.17 -6.42
CA ASN A 198 -5.58 -6.87 -5.07
C ASN A 198 -5.58 -8.11 -4.15
N ALA A 199 -5.72 -9.33 -4.68
CA ALA A 199 -5.61 -10.54 -3.87
C ALA A 199 -4.22 -10.70 -3.23
N PHE A 200 -3.16 -10.21 -3.87
CA PHE A 200 -1.78 -10.25 -3.36
C PHE A 200 -1.30 -8.92 -2.76
N THR A 201 -1.74 -7.79 -3.32
CA THR A 201 -1.32 -6.45 -2.89
C THR A 201 -2.17 -5.89 -1.76
N ASN A 202 -3.38 -6.42 -1.56
CA ASN A 202 -4.36 -6.00 -0.56
C ASN A 202 -5.00 -7.25 0.09
N PRO A 203 -4.20 -8.13 0.72
CA PRO A 203 -4.61 -9.52 0.95
C PRO A 203 -5.39 -9.73 2.25
N THR A 204 -5.96 -8.67 2.85
CA THR A 204 -6.68 -8.74 4.12
C THR A 204 -8.04 -8.07 4.02
N THR A 205 -9.00 -8.46 4.87
CA THR A 205 -10.30 -7.78 4.94
C THR A 205 -10.20 -6.33 5.45
N ASN A 206 -9.10 -5.99 6.15
CA ASN A 206 -8.80 -4.63 6.61
C ASN A 206 -8.28 -3.72 5.48
N SER A 207 -7.61 -4.29 4.46
CA SER A 207 -7.21 -3.58 3.24
C SER A 207 -8.37 -2.82 2.58
N TYR A 208 -9.54 -3.45 2.53
CA TYR A 208 -10.75 -2.89 1.92
C TYR A 208 -11.51 -1.92 2.83
N LYS A 209 -11.01 -1.69 4.06
CA LYS A 209 -11.42 -0.54 4.90
C LYS A 209 -10.57 0.70 4.62
N ARG A 210 -9.37 0.52 4.04
CA ARG A 210 -8.52 1.60 3.51
C ARG A 210 -8.98 2.02 2.11
N LEU A 211 -9.24 1.07 1.21
CA LEU A 211 -9.64 1.31 -0.19
C LEU A 211 -11.11 1.76 -0.31
N VAL A 212 -11.44 2.87 0.34
CA VAL A 212 -12.72 3.55 0.27
C VAL A 212 -12.50 5.01 -0.16
N PRO A 213 -13.45 5.64 -0.88
CA PRO A 213 -13.31 7.05 -1.26
C PRO A 213 -13.11 7.99 -0.05
N GLY A 214 -12.27 9.02 -0.19
CA GLY A 214 -12.19 10.16 0.77
C GLY A 214 -10.93 10.25 1.68
N TYR A 215 -9.99 9.30 1.60
CA TYR A 215 -8.78 9.26 2.45
C TYR A 215 -7.47 9.12 1.66
N GLU A 216 -7.38 9.76 0.49
CA GLU A 216 -6.25 9.59 -0.47
C GLU A 216 -6.04 8.14 -0.97
N ALA A 217 -6.98 7.22 -0.68
CA ALA A 217 -6.91 5.85 -1.13
C ALA A 217 -7.31 5.74 -2.62
N PRO A 218 -6.47 5.11 -3.46
CA PRO A 218 -6.69 5.07 -4.90
C PRO A 218 -7.69 3.98 -5.28
N VAL A 219 -8.98 4.32 -5.29
CA VAL A 219 -10.04 3.37 -5.66
C VAL A 219 -10.22 3.27 -7.18
N LEU A 220 -9.90 4.36 -7.90
CA LEU A 220 -10.15 4.49 -9.33
C LEU A 220 -8.94 4.05 -10.14
N LEU A 221 -9.15 3.11 -11.07
CA LEU A 221 -8.13 2.57 -11.96
C LEU A 221 -7.85 3.55 -13.09
N ALA A 222 -7.01 4.53 -12.78
CA ALA A 222 -6.51 5.52 -13.70
C ALA A 222 -5.01 5.71 -13.50
N TYR A 223 -4.38 6.34 -14.49
CA TYR A 223 -3.01 6.82 -14.39
C TYR A 223 -2.94 8.32 -14.69
N SER A 224 -2.04 9.02 -14.00
CA SER A 224 -1.89 10.46 -14.15
C SER A 224 -0.56 10.97 -13.60
N ALA A 225 -0.09 12.08 -14.16
CA ALA A 225 1.02 12.83 -13.59
C ALA A 225 0.55 13.61 -12.34
N ARG A 226 1.27 13.46 -11.23
CA ARG A 226 1.06 14.21 -9.97
C ARG A 226 -0.25 13.94 -9.22
N ASN A 227 -1.28 13.37 -9.85
CA ASN A 227 -2.57 13.12 -9.21
C ASN A 227 -2.48 12.00 -8.16
N ARG A 228 -2.75 12.33 -6.90
CA ARG A 228 -2.72 11.37 -5.78
C ARG A 228 -3.97 10.50 -5.68
N SER A 229 -5.03 10.83 -6.43
CA SER A 229 -6.28 10.04 -6.48
C SER A 229 -6.24 8.87 -7.46
N ALA A 230 -5.24 8.84 -8.36
CA ALA A 230 -5.07 7.79 -9.35
C ALA A 230 -4.35 6.56 -8.78
N SER A 231 -4.74 5.37 -9.25
CA SER A 231 -4.08 4.10 -8.90
C SER A 231 -2.62 4.02 -9.32
N CYS A 232 -2.28 4.61 -10.48
CA CYS A 232 -0.92 4.72 -10.98
C CYS A 232 -0.50 6.19 -11.07
N ARG A 233 0.33 6.66 -10.15
CA ARG A 233 0.87 8.03 -10.16
C ARG A 233 2.22 8.05 -10.89
N ILE A 234 2.46 9.06 -11.69
CA ILE A 234 3.78 9.31 -12.30
C ILE A 234 4.45 10.46 -11.54
N PRO A 235 5.51 10.19 -10.75
CA PRO A 235 6.22 11.23 -10.01
C PRO A 235 6.88 12.23 -10.95
N HIS A 236 6.93 13.49 -10.53
CA HIS A 236 7.74 14.49 -11.23
C HIS A 236 9.22 14.25 -10.93
N VAL A 237 10.01 14.07 -11.98
CA VAL A 237 11.46 13.80 -11.89
C VAL A 237 12.21 14.58 -12.95
N SER A 238 13.46 14.94 -12.65
CA SER A 238 14.34 15.72 -13.53
C SER A 238 15.32 14.86 -14.34
N SER A 239 15.35 13.54 -14.13
CA SER A 239 16.32 12.63 -14.76
C SER A 239 15.63 11.40 -15.38
N PRO A 240 16.03 10.98 -16.60
CA PRO A 240 15.58 9.72 -17.20
C PRO A 240 15.80 8.51 -16.29
N LYS A 241 16.90 8.47 -15.54
CA LYS A 241 17.22 7.37 -14.60
C LYS A 241 16.27 7.30 -13.41
N ALA A 242 15.59 8.40 -13.08
CA ALA A 242 14.61 8.45 -12.00
C ALA A 242 13.17 8.19 -12.50
N LYS A 243 12.97 8.03 -13.83
CA LYS A 243 11.64 7.85 -14.41
C LYS A 243 11.08 6.48 -14.02
N ARG A 244 9.90 6.54 -13.39
CA ARG A 244 9.17 5.42 -12.82
C ARG A 244 7.70 5.79 -12.73
N PHE A 245 6.88 4.83 -12.37
CA PHE A 245 5.52 5.07 -11.91
C PHE A 245 5.33 4.39 -10.55
N GLU A 246 4.29 4.80 -9.85
CA GLU A 246 3.96 4.36 -8.51
C GLU A 246 2.58 3.71 -8.52
N VAL A 247 2.51 2.45 -8.09
CA VAL A 247 1.24 1.77 -7.83
C VAL A 247 0.85 2.01 -6.39
N ARG A 248 -0.29 2.67 -6.17
CA ARG A 248 -0.66 3.21 -4.85
C ARG A 248 -1.64 2.37 -4.05
N PHE A 249 -2.35 1.45 -4.72
CA PHE A 249 -3.33 0.60 -4.05
C PHE A 249 -2.72 -0.41 -3.07
N PRO A 250 -1.50 -0.96 -3.24
CA PRO A 250 -0.96 -1.95 -2.30
C PRO A 250 -0.91 -1.40 -0.87
N ASP A 251 -0.94 -2.31 0.10
CA ASP A 251 -0.80 -1.97 1.50
C ASP A 251 0.23 -2.85 2.21
N PRO A 252 0.73 -2.44 3.38
CA PRO A 252 1.78 -3.15 4.08
C PRO A 252 1.36 -4.51 4.67
N ALA A 253 0.09 -4.92 4.59
CA ALA A 253 -0.31 -6.26 4.98
C ALA A 253 0.08 -7.31 3.92
N ALA A 254 0.45 -6.87 2.71
CA ALA A 254 0.95 -7.72 1.65
C ALA A 254 2.22 -8.48 2.04
N ASN A 255 2.30 -9.74 1.58
CA ASN A 255 3.58 -10.43 1.46
C ASN A 255 4.35 -9.74 0.31
N PRO A 256 5.49 -9.07 0.58
CA PRO A 256 6.15 -8.23 -0.42
C PRO A 256 6.63 -9.05 -1.63
N TYR A 257 7.09 -10.28 -1.42
CA TYR A 257 7.55 -11.15 -2.50
C TYR A 257 6.42 -11.50 -3.48
N LEU A 258 5.24 -11.85 -2.96
CA LEU A 258 4.07 -12.17 -3.79
C LEU A 258 3.52 -10.92 -4.48
N ALA A 259 3.40 -9.81 -3.75
CA ALA A 259 2.90 -8.55 -4.29
C ALA A 259 3.80 -8.03 -5.43
N PHE A 260 5.11 -7.98 -5.22
CA PHE A 260 6.05 -7.49 -6.24
C PHE A 260 6.12 -8.44 -7.43
N THR A 261 6.07 -9.75 -7.19
CA THR A 261 5.98 -10.75 -8.26
C THR A 261 4.72 -10.54 -9.09
N ALA A 262 3.55 -10.44 -8.46
CA ALA A 262 2.29 -10.28 -9.17
C ALA A 262 2.26 -8.98 -9.99
N MET A 263 2.72 -7.87 -9.41
CA MET A 263 2.83 -6.59 -10.14
C MET A 263 3.80 -6.67 -11.32
N LEU A 264 4.96 -7.33 -11.16
CA LEU A 264 5.89 -7.54 -12.27
C LEU A 264 5.24 -8.34 -13.39
N MET A 265 4.60 -9.46 -13.05
CA MET A 265 3.96 -10.32 -14.05
C MET A 265 2.82 -9.59 -14.79
N ALA A 266 2.00 -8.80 -14.08
CA ALA A 266 0.94 -8.01 -14.71
C ALA A 266 1.50 -6.96 -15.68
N GLY A 267 2.56 -6.25 -15.28
CA GLY A 267 3.22 -5.29 -16.16
C GLY A 267 3.86 -5.93 -17.39
N LEU A 268 4.47 -7.11 -17.24
CA LEU A 268 5.04 -7.86 -18.36
C LEU A 268 3.98 -8.38 -19.32
N ASP A 269 2.80 -8.80 -18.84
CA ASP A 269 1.66 -9.12 -19.71
C ASP A 269 1.24 -7.91 -20.55
N GLY A 270 1.22 -6.73 -19.93
CA GLY A 270 0.95 -5.48 -20.60
C GLY A 270 1.91 -5.19 -21.76
N ILE A 271 3.21 -5.37 -21.54
CA ILE A 271 4.24 -5.24 -22.58
C ILE A 271 4.09 -6.31 -23.66
N ALA A 272 3.92 -7.58 -23.27
CA ALA A 272 3.81 -8.71 -24.19
C ALA A 272 2.64 -8.53 -25.17
N ASN A 273 1.50 -8.09 -24.65
CA ASN A 273 0.26 -7.91 -25.41
C ASN A 273 0.09 -6.49 -25.98
N LYS A 274 1.08 -5.61 -25.79
CA LYS A 274 1.08 -4.21 -26.25
C LYS A 274 -0.20 -3.46 -25.83
N LEU A 275 -0.60 -3.65 -24.58
CA LEU A 275 -1.83 -3.08 -24.06
C LEU A 275 -1.77 -1.55 -24.01
N ASN A 276 -2.90 -0.90 -24.23
CA ASN A 276 -3.03 0.55 -24.13
C ASN A 276 -3.76 0.89 -22.81
N PRO A 277 -3.20 1.76 -21.94
CA PRO A 277 -3.83 2.12 -20.66
C PRO A 277 -5.02 3.08 -20.80
N GLY A 278 -5.37 3.49 -22.03
CA GLY A 278 -6.35 4.55 -22.28
C GLY A 278 -5.73 5.93 -22.16
N GLU A 279 -6.57 6.97 -22.09
CA GLU A 279 -6.11 8.34 -21.86
C GLU A 279 -5.80 8.58 -20.38
N ALA A 280 -4.79 9.41 -20.11
CA ALA A 280 -4.45 9.83 -18.75
C ALA A 280 -5.58 10.69 -18.14
N MET A 281 -5.80 10.57 -16.83
CA MET A 281 -6.86 11.30 -16.14
C MET A 281 -6.32 12.33 -15.15
N ASP A 282 -6.04 13.53 -15.66
CA ASP A 282 -5.41 14.62 -14.90
C ASP A 282 -6.37 15.47 -14.08
N LYS A 283 -7.67 15.23 -14.19
CA LYS A 283 -8.68 15.84 -13.32
C LYS A 283 -8.57 15.23 -11.91
N ASN A 284 -8.87 16.01 -10.87
CA ASN A 284 -9.07 15.45 -9.55
C ASN A 284 -10.24 14.46 -9.61
N LEU A 285 -9.95 13.18 -9.39
CA LEU A 285 -10.93 12.12 -9.60
C LEU A 285 -12.05 12.16 -8.55
N TYR A 286 -11.80 12.76 -7.39
CA TYR A 286 -12.80 12.92 -6.33
C TYR A 286 -13.88 13.95 -6.69
N ASP A 287 -13.58 14.89 -7.59
CA ASP A 287 -14.49 15.97 -7.98
C ASP A 287 -15.26 15.65 -9.27
N LEU A 288 -15.07 14.45 -9.83
CA LEU A 288 -15.79 14.05 -11.04
C LEU A 288 -17.28 13.84 -10.75
N PRO A 289 -18.18 14.25 -11.66
CA PRO A 289 -19.60 13.97 -11.53
C PRO A 289 -19.87 12.47 -11.40
N PRO A 290 -20.88 12.02 -10.62
CA PRO A 290 -21.20 10.61 -10.44
C PRO A 290 -21.37 9.81 -11.75
N ALA A 291 -21.88 10.45 -12.81
CA ALA A 291 -22.04 9.84 -14.12
C ALA A 291 -20.70 9.57 -14.83
N GLU A 292 -19.69 10.43 -14.65
CA GLU A 292 -18.33 10.19 -15.16
C GLU A 292 -17.62 9.12 -14.32
N LEU A 293 -17.80 9.16 -12.99
CA LEU A 293 -17.23 8.19 -12.06
C LEU A 293 -17.66 6.75 -12.33
N ALA A 294 -18.94 6.54 -12.67
CA ALA A 294 -19.50 5.20 -12.94
C ALA A 294 -18.83 4.48 -14.13
N ASN A 295 -18.16 5.22 -15.02
CA ASN A 295 -17.49 4.66 -16.19
C ASN A 295 -16.02 4.34 -15.93
N ILE A 296 -15.47 4.69 -14.77
CA ILE A 296 -14.08 4.43 -14.43
C ILE A 296 -14.00 3.10 -13.67
N PRO A 297 -13.24 2.12 -14.16
CA PRO A 297 -13.04 0.87 -13.45
C PRO A 297 -12.44 1.10 -12.05
N THR A 298 -12.81 0.27 -11.09
CA THR A 298 -12.29 0.34 -9.72
C THR A 298 -11.45 -0.89 -9.39
N VAL A 299 -10.58 -0.75 -8.39
CA VAL A 299 -10.00 -1.87 -7.65
C VAL A 299 -11.12 -2.74 -7.04
N ALA A 300 -10.77 -3.94 -6.56
CA ALA A 300 -11.72 -4.77 -5.82
C ALA A 300 -12.22 -4.05 -4.56
N GLY A 301 -13.52 -4.14 -4.27
CA GLY A 301 -14.16 -3.57 -3.09
C GLY A 301 -14.16 -4.48 -1.87
N SER A 302 -13.74 -5.74 -2.02
CA SER A 302 -13.63 -6.71 -0.92
C SER A 302 -12.56 -7.76 -1.20
N LEU A 303 -12.10 -8.44 -0.13
CA LEU A 303 -11.17 -9.57 -0.27
C LEU A 303 -11.79 -10.69 -1.09
N ARG A 304 -13.07 -11.01 -0.87
CA ARG A 304 -13.82 -11.97 -1.69
C ARG A 304 -13.78 -11.63 -3.18
N GLU A 305 -14.11 -10.40 -3.56
CA GLU A 305 -14.08 -9.99 -4.97
C GLU A 305 -12.67 -10.11 -5.56
N ALA A 306 -11.64 -9.76 -4.81
CA ALA A 306 -10.26 -9.88 -5.26
C ALA A 306 -9.86 -11.35 -5.49
N LEU A 307 -10.25 -12.26 -4.59
CA LEU A 307 -9.99 -13.70 -4.73
C LEU A 307 -10.75 -14.30 -5.92
N ASP A 308 -12.03 -13.95 -6.10
CA ASP A 308 -12.83 -14.38 -7.25
C ASP A 308 -12.27 -13.83 -8.57
N SER A 309 -11.70 -12.62 -8.54
CA SER A 309 -11.05 -12.00 -9.70
C SER A 309 -9.72 -12.68 -10.01
N LEU A 310 -8.93 -13.01 -8.98
CA LEU A 310 -7.70 -13.79 -9.12
C LEU A 310 -8.00 -15.16 -9.74
N ASP A 311 -9.03 -15.86 -9.28
CA ASP A 311 -9.44 -17.15 -9.84
C ASP A 311 -9.68 -17.07 -11.36
N LYS A 312 -10.42 -16.03 -11.79
CA LYS A 312 -10.80 -15.81 -13.19
C LYS A 312 -9.68 -15.25 -14.08
N ASP A 313 -8.71 -14.53 -13.51
CA ASP A 313 -7.69 -13.77 -14.24
C ASP A 313 -6.26 -14.09 -13.77
N ARG A 314 -5.97 -15.37 -13.48
CA ARG A 314 -4.65 -15.84 -13.05
C ARG A 314 -3.65 -16.11 -14.19
N GLY A 315 -4.07 -16.01 -15.45
CA GLY A 315 -3.28 -16.45 -16.61
C GLY A 315 -1.91 -15.77 -16.72
N PHE A 316 -1.86 -14.46 -16.47
CA PHE A 316 -0.63 -13.66 -16.55
C PHE A 316 0.44 -14.08 -15.53
N LEU A 317 0.03 -14.60 -14.37
CA LEU A 317 0.93 -15.01 -13.29
C LEU A 317 1.71 -16.29 -13.62
N LYS A 318 1.15 -17.12 -14.53
CA LYS A 318 1.71 -18.43 -14.89
C LYS A 318 2.75 -18.37 -15.99
N ALA A 319 2.90 -17.22 -16.66
CA ALA A 319 3.88 -17.06 -17.72
C ALA A 319 5.31 -17.36 -17.22
N GLY A 320 6.07 -18.14 -17.98
CA GLY A 320 7.41 -18.59 -17.59
C GLY A 320 7.44 -19.55 -16.39
N GLY A 321 6.30 -20.12 -15.97
CA GLY A 321 6.22 -20.99 -14.81
C GLY A 321 6.47 -20.27 -13.48
N VAL A 322 6.24 -18.96 -13.42
CA VAL A 322 6.51 -18.14 -12.22
C VAL A 322 5.56 -18.50 -11.07
N MET A 323 4.30 -18.78 -11.37
CA MET A 323 3.32 -19.37 -10.45
C MET A 323 2.66 -20.58 -11.12
N SER A 324 2.16 -21.52 -10.31
CA SER A 324 1.34 -22.65 -10.75
C SER A 324 -0.12 -22.48 -10.30
N ASP A 325 -1.04 -23.22 -10.94
CA ASP A 325 -2.43 -23.25 -10.47
C ASP A 325 -2.52 -23.77 -9.03
N ASP A 326 -1.80 -24.83 -8.68
CA ASP A 326 -1.75 -25.37 -7.31
C ASP A 326 -1.38 -24.31 -6.25
N MET A 327 -0.39 -23.45 -6.56
CA MET A 327 0.02 -22.37 -5.65
C MET A 327 -1.09 -21.31 -5.50
N ILE A 328 -1.72 -20.94 -6.61
CA ILE A 328 -2.76 -19.91 -6.63
C ILE A 328 -4.03 -20.42 -5.95
N ASP A 329 -4.42 -21.68 -6.18
CA ASP A 329 -5.55 -22.32 -5.54
C ASP A 329 -5.36 -22.42 -4.02
N ALA A 330 -4.18 -22.87 -3.57
CA ALA A 330 -3.85 -22.93 -2.16
C ALA A 330 -3.87 -21.53 -1.50
N TYR A 331 -3.40 -20.50 -2.21
CA TYR A 331 -3.46 -19.13 -1.72
C TYR A 331 -4.91 -18.62 -1.59
N ILE A 332 -5.75 -18.89 -2.59
CA ILE A 332 -7.18 -18.54 -2.57
C ILE A 332 -7.89 -19.24 -1.42
N GLU A 333 -7.66 -20.53 -1.22
CA GLU A 333 -8.26 -21.31 -0.12
C GLU A 333 -7.88 -20.72 1.25
N LEU A 334 -6.59 -20.45 1.46
CA LEU A 334 -6.08 -19.83 2.69
C LEU A 334 -6.79 -18.50 2.99
N LYS A 335 -6.85 -17.60 2.00
CA LYS A 335 -7.42 -16.26 2.15
C LYS A 335 -8.94 -16.27 2.22
N MET A 336 -9.60 -17.22 1.56
CA MET A 336 -11.04 -17.41 1.69
C MET A 336 -11.41 -17.83 3.11
N GLY A 337 -10.58 -18.65 3.78
CA GLY A 337 -10.76 -18.97 5.20
C GLY A 337 -10.77 -17.74 6.11
N GLU A 338 -9.82 -16.82 5.90
CA GLU A 338 -9.78 -15.52 6.62
C GLU A 338 -11.03 -14.67 6.31
N ASN A 339 -11.42 -14.58 5.04
CA ASN A 339 -12.59 -13.82 4.60
C ASN A 339 -13.90 -14.36 5.19
N MET A 340 -14.09 -15.67 5.14
CA MET A 340 -15.26 -16.36 5.70
C MET A 340 -15.38 -16.12 7.20
N ARG A 341 -14.27 -16.18 7.95
CA ARG A 341 -14.26 -15.86 9.39
C ARG A 341 -14.74 -14.44 9.66
N TYR A 342 -14.34 -13.47 8.84
CA TYR A 342 -14.79 -12.09 8.93
C TYR A 342 -16.28 -11.94 8.59
N GLU A 343 -16.75 -12.53 7.50
CA GLU A 343 -18.15 -12.44 7.05
C GLU A 343 -19.14 -13.12 8.01
N MET A 344 -18.71 -14.14 8.75
CA MET A 344 -19.54 -14.86 9.72
C MET A 344 -19.49 -14.27 11.14
N ALA A 345 -18.66 -13.25 11.38
CA ALA A 345 -18.55 -12.61 12.69
C ALA A 345 -19.43 -11.35 12.75
N PRO A 346 -20.44 -11.29 13.63
CA PRO A 346 -21.25 -10.07 13.81
C PRO A 346 -20.39 -8.87 14.18
N HIS A 347 -20.63 -7.73 13.52
CA HIS A 347 -19.84 -6.51 13.73
C HIS A 347 -20.51 -5.60 14.77
N PRO A 348 -19.78 -4.91 15.67
CA PRO A 348 -20.39 -4.03 16.68
C PRO A 348 -21.38 -2.99 16.12
N ILE A 349 -21.09 -2.42 14.95
CA ILE A 349 -21.98 -1.45 14.27
C ILE A 349 -23.35 -2.05 13.87
N GLU A 350 -23.44 -3.36 13.68
CA GLU A 350 -24.69 -4.04 13.35
C GLU A 350 -25.65 -4.06 14.55
N TYR A 351 -25.14 -3.98 15.78
CA TYR A 351 -26.00 -3.83 16.96
C TYR A 351 -26.63 -2.44 17.02
N GLU A 352 -25.88 -1.38 16.69
CA GLU A 352 -26.44 -0.04 16.58
C GLU A 352 -27.53 0.03 15.50
N MET A 353 -27.28 -0.58 14.33
CA MET A 353 -28.22 -0.52 13.21
C MET A 353 -29.41 -1.47 13.33
N TYR A 354 -29.21 -2.67 13.90
CA TYR A 354 -30.16 -3.78 13.74
C TYR A 354 -30.58 -4.47 15.04
N TYR A 355 -30.09 -4.06 16.22
CA TYR A 355 -30.49 -4.73 17.46
C TYR A 355 -31.99 -4.58 17.79
N SER A 356 -32.61 -3.49 17.31
CA SER A 356 -34.02 -3.16 17.58
C SER A 356 -34.96 -3.45 16.40
N VAL A 357 -34.56 -4.29 15.43
CA VAL A 357 -35.42 -4.63 14.27
C VAL A 357 -36.72 -5.31 14.66
#